data_AF-A0A4U9U9A1-F1
#
_entry.id   AF-A0A4U9U9A1-F1
#
_cell.length_a   1.000
_cell.length_b   1.000
_cell.length_c   1.000
_cell.angle_alpha   90.00
_cell.angle_beta   90.00
_cell.angle_gamma   90.00
#
_symmetry.space_group_name_H-M   'P 1'
#
loop_
_entity.id
_entity.type
_entity.pdbx_description
1 polymer ?
#
loop_
_entity_poly.entity_id
_entity_poly.type
_entity_poly.pdbx_seq_one_letter_code
_entity_poly.pdbx_strand_id
1 'polypeptide(L)'
;MLMRRISTEPCRALLEMSAGSLKLRGNLQAPQLLADLTATGLQWQALHINRVKVNGDVRSSDQIQGQLAVRVEQLKQDALQVNLLTLDARGSERQHRLQLNIDGKPVSGQLALEGSFDRQQQRWRGNLNNTRFDTPVGEWRLSRAIALDYLNTQQKISVGPHCWVNPNAELCVPRTIEAGPAARLAWYSIASTWQ
;
A
#
# COMPACT_ATOMS: atom_id res chain seq x y z
N MET A 1 12.71 5.64 35.33
CA MET A 1 11.53 6.34 34.77
C MET A 1 12.03 7.53 33.96
N LEU A 2 12.12 7.40 32.63
CA LEU A 2 12.37 8.53 31.74
C LEU A 2 11.37 8.40 30.58
N MET A 3 10.20 9.03 30.75
CA MET A 3 9.21 9.14 29.68
C MET A 3 9.81 10.02 28.59
N ARG A 4 10.05 9.44 27.41
CA ARG A 4 10.34 10.20 26.19
C ARG A 4 9.11 11.07 25.90
N ARG A 5 9.29 12.39 25.88
CA ARG A 5 8.28 13.35 25.44
C ARG A 5 7.89 12.98 24.00
N ILE A 6 6.60 12.71 23.79
CA ILE A 6 6.00 12.69 22.46
C ILE A 6 6.11 14.14 21.96
N SER A 7 6.90 14.35 20.89
CA SER A 7 6.97 15.63 20.20
C SER A 7 5.56 16.00 19.74
N THR A 8 5.00 17.04 20.34
CA THR A 8 3.71 17.63 19.96
C THR A 8 4.00 18.80 19.02
N GLU A 9 4.63 18.53 17.88
CA GLU A 9 4.65 19.52 16.81
C GLU A 9 3.24 19.63 16.23
N PRO A 10 2.67 20.85 16.13
CA PRO A 10 1.36 21.03 15.53
C PRO A 10 1.43 20.58 14.07
N CYS A 11 0.54 19.66 13.68
CA CYS A 11 0.35 19.24 12.31
C CYS A 11 -0.20 20.41 11.48
N ARG A 12 0.67 21.36 11.11
CA ARG A 12 0.35 22.48 10.22
C ARG A 12 0.41 21.98 8.77
N ALA A 13 -0.64 21.29 8.35
CA ALA A 13 -0.95 21.11 6.93
C ALA A 13 -1.72 22.35 6.47
N LEU A 14 -1.22 23.05 5.45
CA LEU A 14 -1.98 24.11 4.79
C LEU A 14 -2.82 23.44 3.69
N LEU A 15 -4.13 23.44 3.91
CA LEU A 15 -5.15 22.96 2.98
C LEU A 15 -5.88 24.20 2.46
N GLU A 16 -5.67 24.55 1.19
CA GLU A 16 -6.30 25.77 0.64
C GLU A 16 -7.78 25.53 0.28
N MET A 17 -8.16 24.35 -0.22
CA MET A 17 -9.55 24.01 -0.51
C MET A 17 -9.80 22.50 -0.34
N SER A 18 -10.76 22.13 0.51
CA SER A 18 -11.29 20.77 0.61
C SER A 18 -12.79 20.79 0.32
N ALA A 19 -13.18 20.05 -0.72
CA ALA A 19 -14.58 19.80 -1.04
C ALA A 19 -14.77 18.29 -1.03
N GLY A 20 -15.58 17.79 -0.12
CA GLY A 20 -15.78 16.36 -0.03
C GLY A 20 -16.99 16.00 0.80
N SER A 21 -17.61 14.88 0.46
CA SER A 21 -18.65 14.26 1.25
C SER A 21 -18.20 12.88 1.68
N LEU A 22 -18.34 12.62 2.97
CA LEU A 22 -18.26 11.29 3.56
C LEU A 22 -19.64 10.97 4.11
N LYS A 23 -20.28 9.93 3.58
CA LYS A 23 -21.63 9.53 3.98
C LYS A 23 -21.59 8.11 4.51
N LEU A 24 -22.07 7.93 5.72
CA LEU A 24 -22.36 6.62 6.27
C LEU A 24 -23.87 6.34 6.11
N ARG A 25 -24.20 5.21 5.50
CA ARG A 25 -25.58 4.74 5.26
C ARG A 25 -25.75 3.33 5.81
N GLY A 26 -26.99 2.86 5.86
CA GLY A 26 -27.32 1.53 6.37
C GLY A 26 -27.49 1.50 7.89
N ASN A 27 -27.60 0.28 8.44
CA ASN A 27 -27.64 0.04 9.88
C ASN A 27 -26.30 -0.53 10.38
N LEU A 28 -26.19 -0.86 11.66
CA LEU A 28 -24.97 -1.40 12.26
C LEU A 28 -24.56 -2.77 11.69
N GLN A 29 -25.51 -3.55 11.16
CA GLN A 29 -25.28 -4.87 10.60
C GLN A 29 -24.83 -4.83 9.14
N ALA A 30 -25.20 -3.78 8.40
CA ALA A 30 -24.87 -3.60 7.00
C ALA A 30 -24.52 -2.13 6.70
N PRO A 31 -23.50 -1.54 7.34
CA PRO A 31 -23.08 -0.19 7.02
C PRO A 31 -22.53 -0.08 5.60
N GLN A 32 -22.80 1.05 4.97
CA GLN A 32 -22.24 1.46 3.70
C GLN A 32 -21.52 2.81 3.89
N LEU A 33 -20.24 2.84 3.53
CA LEU A 33 -19.42 4.03 3.50
C LEU A 33 -19.29 4.53 2.06
N LEU A 34 -19.73 5.76 1.82
CA LEU A 34 -19.55 6.48 0.56
C LEU A 34 -18.59 7.65 0.79
N ALA A 35 -17.51 7.69 0.02
CA ALA A 35 -16.52 8.75 0.03
C ALA A 35 -16.44 9.39 -1.35
N ASP A 36 -16.55 10.72 -1.40
CA ASP A 36 -16.18 11.53 -2.54
C ASP A 36 -15.42 12.73 -2.00
N LEU A 37 -14.11 12.63 -1.94
CA LEU A 37 -13.23 13.61 -1.33
C LEU A 37 -12.33 14.21 -2.40
N THR A 38 -12.29 15.53 -2.48
CA THR A 38 -11.34 16.27 -3.30
C THR A 38 -10.61 17.27 -2.42
N ALA A 39 -9.28 17.25 -2.50
CA ALA A 39 -8.43 18.25 -1.88
C ALA A 39 -7.46 18.80 -2.91
N THR A 40 -7.21 20.10 -2.86
CA THR A 40 -6.29 20.79 -3.78
C THR A 40 -5.31 21.67 -3.02
N GLY A 41 -4.13 21.88 -3.62
CA GLY A 41 -3.09 22.72 -3.03
C GLY A 41 -2.59 22.21 -1.68
N LEU A 42 -2.48 20.89 -1.51
CA LEU A 42 -1.98 20.31 -0.26
C LEU A 42 -0.50 20.65 -0.09
N GLN A 43 -0.17 21.25 1.06
CA GLN A 43 1.19 21.57 1.40
C GLN A 43 1.50 21.12 2.83
N TRP A 44 2.52 20.28 2.96
CA TRP A 44 3.05 19.86 4.26
C TRP A 44 4.57 19.68 4.17
N GLN A 45 5.32 20.56 4.84
CA GLN A 45 6.78 20.57 4.75
C GLN A 45 7.25 20.65 3.28
N ALA A 46 8.11 19.73 2.83
CA ALA A 46 8.57 19.64 1.44
C ALA A 46 7.58 18.93 0.50
N LEU A 47 6.49 18.35 1.03
CA LEU A 47 5.45 17.69 0.25
C LEU A 47 4.47 18.74 -0.30
N HIS A 48 4.32 18.74 -1.62
CA HIS A 48 3.32 19.52 -2.32
C HIS A 48 2.49 18.59 -3.20
N ILE A 49 1.16 18.70 -3.17
CA ILE A 49 0.27 17.97 -4.06
C ILE A 49 -0.76 18.93 -4.62
N ASN A 50 -0.83 19.05 -5.95
CA ASN A 50 -1.80 19.93 -6.58
C ASN A 50 -3.23 19.44 -6.34
N ARG A 51 -3.49 18.14 -6.51
CA ARG A 51 -4.83 17.58 -6.34
C ARG A 51 -4.83 16.13 -5.88
N VAL A 52 -5.73 15.82 -4.96
CA VAL A 52 -6.08 14.47 -4.55
C VAL A 52 -7.58 14.29 -4.72
N LYS A 53 -7.98 13.21 -5.39
CA LYS A 53 -9.37 12.76 -5.45
C LYS A 53 -9.47 11.35 -4.92
N VAL A 54 -10.42 11.11 -4.02
CA VAL A 54 -10.73 9.79 -3.47
C VAL A 54 -12.21 9.52 -3.67
N ASN A 55 -12.53 8.44 -4.38
CA ASN A 55 -13.88 7.93 -4.54
C ASN A 55 -13.97 6.52 -3.96
N GLY A 56 -14.87 6.31 -3.01
CA GLY A 56 -15.05 5.02 -2.35
C GLY A 56 -16.52 4.67 -2.16
N ASP A 57 -16.86 3.40 -2.38
CA ASP A 57 -18.12 2.79 -1.96
C ASP A 57 -17.80 1.43 -1.37
N VAL A 58 -17.93 1.32 -0.05
CA VAL A 58 -17.63 0.09 0.70
C VAL A 58 -18.84 -0.30 1.52
N ARG A 59 -19.26 -1.55 1.39
CA ARG A 59 -20.37 -2.15 2.12
C ARG A 59 -19.83 -3.27 3.00
N SER A 60 -20.29 -3.33 4.24
CA SER A 60 -19.92 -4.37 5.18
C SER A 60 -21.18 -5.03 5.71
N SER A 61 -21.76 -5.96 4.96
CA SER A 61 -22.83 -6.84 5.43
C SER A 61 -22.22 -8.19 5.86
N ASP A 62 -22.78 -9.32 5.41
CA ASP A 62 -22.19 -10.67 5.61
C ASP A 62 -20.74 -10.77 5.09
N GLN A 63 -20.40 -9.98 4.09
CA GLN A 63 -19.08 -9.91 3.48
C GLN A 63 -18.72 -8.46 3.18
N ILE A 64 -17.46 -8.06 3.41
CA ILE A 64 -16.98 -6.75 2.97
C ILE A 64 -16.80 -6.78 1.45
N GLN A 65 -17.32 -5.75 0.78
CA GLN A 65 -17.12 -5.52 -0.64
C GLN A 65 -17.19 -4.05 -0.99
N GLY A 66 -16.58 -3.68 -2.09
CA GLY A 66 -16.61 -2.32 -2.55
C GLY A 66 -15.60 -1.99 -3.63
N GLN A 67 -15.42 -0.68 -3.80
CA GLN A 67 -14.45 -0.09 -4.68
C GLN A 67 -13.85 1.16 -4.04
N LEU A 68 -12.58 1.41 -4.37
CA LEU A 68 -11.82 2.58 -3.99
C LEU A 68 -11.01 3.01 -5.22
N ALA A 69 -11.16 4.25 -5.63
CA ALA A 69 -10.34 4.90 -6.63
C ALA A 69 -9.68 6.12 -5.99
N VAL A 70 -8.35 6.19 -6.07
CA VAL A 70 -7.56 7.33 -5.62
C VAL A 70 -6.78 7.85 -6.82
N ARG A 71 -6.84 9.17 -7.01
CA ARG A 71 -6.08 9.88 -8.03
C ARG A 71 -5.32 11.02 -7.37
N VAL A 72 -4.01 11.02 -7.54
CA VAL A 72 -3.10 12.06 -7.04
C VAL A 72 -2.41 12.69 -8.24
N GLU A 73 -2.50 14.00 -8.36
CA GLU A 73 -1.96 14.77 -9.48
C GLU A 73 -0.90 15.74 -8.97
N GLN A 74 0.23 15.77 -9.67
CA GLN A 74 1.36 16.66 -9.43
C GLN A 74 1.81 16.65 -7.95
N LEU A 75 2.19 15.46 -7.48
CA LEU A 75 2.86 15.30 -6.20
C LEU A 75 4.35 15.59 -6.37
N LYS A 76 4.89 16.38 -5.47
CA LYS A 76 6.33 16.66 -5.37
C LYS A 76 6.77 16.53 -3.93
N GLN A 77 7.84 15.77 -3.70
CA GLN A 77 8.53 15.67 -2.42
C GLN A 77 10.03 15.54 -2.68
N ASP A 78 10.81 16.54 -2.32
CA ASP A 78 12.24 16.61 -2.59
C ASP A 78 12.56 16.37 -4.08
N ALA A 79 13.29 15.29 -4.40
CA ALA A 79 13.64 14.89 -5.76
C ALA A 79 12.55 14.06 -6.47
N LEU A 80 11.53 13.58 -5.75
CA LEU A 80 10.42 12.81 -6.30
C LEU A 80 9.39 13.77 -6.91
N GLN A 81 9.06 13.56 -8.18
CA GLN A 81 8.03 14.28 -8.92
C GLN A 81 7.10 13.27 -9.58
N VAL A 82 5.85 13.23 -9.16
CA VAL A 82 4.82 12.34 -9.70
C VAL A 82 3.78 13.20 -10.40
N ASN A 83 3.69 13.05 -11.72
CA ASN A 83 2.67 13.72 -12.52
C ASN A 83 1.29 13.17 -12.17
N LEU A 84 1.21 11.84 -12.09
CA LEU A 84 -0.03 11.13 -11.83
C LEU A 84 0.24 9.83 -11.06
N LEU A 85 -0.48 9.63 -9.96
CA LEU A 85 -0.63 8.33 -9.31
C LEU A 85 -2.11 7.96 -9.30
N THR A 86 -2.40 6.74 -9.72
CA THR A 86 -3.75 6.15 -9.65
C THR A 86 -3.70 4.86 -8.86
N LEU A 87 -4.61 4.71 -7.91
CA LEU A 87 -4.84 3.46 -7.19
C LEU A 87 -6.30 3.07 -7.34
N ASP A 88 -6.55 1.89 -7.89
CA ASP A 88 -7.88 1.31 -8.02
C ASP A 88 -7.92 -0.01 -7.26
N ALA A 89 -8.78 -0.12 -6.26
CA ALA A 89 -9.05 -1.36 -5.54
C ALA A 89 -10.54 -1.70 -5.65
N ARG A 90 -10.86 -2.97 -5.92
CA ARG A 90 -12.26 -3.42 -6.08
C ARG A 90 -12.44 -4.89 -5.76
N GLY A 91 -13.66 -5.25 -5.44
CA GLY A 91 -14.08 -6.61 -5.19
C GLY A 91 -14.54 -6.79 -3.75
N SER A 92 -14.32 -7.97 -3.22
CA SER A 92 -14.79 -8.39 -1.92
C SER A 92 -13.64 -8.95 -1.09
N GLU A 93 -13.85 -9.15 0.22
CA GLU A 93 -12.80 -9.70 1.07
C GLU A 93 -12.29 -11.05 0.55
N ARG A 94 -13.17 -11.93 0.06
CA ARG A 94 -12.79 -13.25 -0.49
C ARG A 94 -12.10 -13.17 -1.85
N GLN A 95 -12.29 -12.08 -2.59
CA GLN A 95 -11.63 -11.86 -3.88
C GLN A 95 -11.61 -10.37 -4.20
N HIS A 96 -10.45 -9.76 -4.13
CA HIS A 96 -10.23 -8.36 -4.47
C HIS A 96 -8.99 -8.20 -5.35
N ARG A 97 -8.96 -7.10 -6.08
CA ARG A 97 -7.83 -6.70 -6.89
C ARG A 97 -7.48 -5.26 -6.59
N LEU A 98 -6.20 -4.95 -6.67
CA LEU A 98 -5.62 -3.63 -6.54
C LEU A 98 -4.68 -3.39 -7.71
N GLN A 99 -4.86 -2.26 -8.38
CA GLN A 99 -3.97 -1.75 -9.41
C GLN A 99 -3.42 -0.41 -8.94
N LEU A 100 -2.11 -0.28 -8.95
CA LEU A 100 -1.41 0.98 -8.71
C LEU A 100 -0.63 1.32 -9.98
N ASN A 101 -0.74 2.57 -10.44
CA ASN A 101 0.11 3.11 -11.50
C ASN A 101 0.71 4.43 -11.02
N ILE A 102 1.97 4.65 -11.36
CA ILE A 102 2.72 5.84 -11.01
C ILE A 102 3.41 6.32 -12.28
N ASP A 103 3.10 7.54 -12.71
CA ASP A 103 3.84 8.29 -13.72
C ASP A 103 4.62 9.40 -13.00
N GLY A 104 5.94 9.22 -12.93
CA GLY A 104 6.83 10.08 -12.16
C GLY A 104 8.32 9.87 -12.40
N LYS A 105 9.11 10.72 -11.75
CA LYS A 105 10.57 10.72 -11.74
C LYS A 105 11.06 10.79 -10.29
N PRO A 106 12.13 10.04 -9.92
CA PRO A 106 12.91 9.16 -10.78
C PRO A 106 12.24 7.81 -11.08
N VAL A 107 11.08 7.53 -10.46
CA VAL A 107 10.40 6.23 -10.57
C VAL A 107 9.02 6.39 -11.19
N SER A 108 8.76 5.60 -12.22
CA SER A 108 7.44 5.30 -12.77
C SER A 108 7.18 3.80 -12.64
N GLY A 109 5.94 3.35 -12.81
CA GLY A 109 5.67 1.92 -12.84
C GLY A 109 4.22 1.56 -12.59
N GLN A 110 4.01 0.26 -12.43
CA GLN A 110 2.72 -0.29 -12.07
C GLN A 110 2.88 -1.51 -11.17
N LEU A 111 1.84 -1.77 -10.40
CA LEU A 111 1.72 -2.90 -9.51
C LEU A 111 0.29 -3.45 -9.62
N ALA A 112 0.19 -4.76 -9.84
CA ALA A 112 -1.07 -5.48 -9.85
C ALA A 112 -1.07 -6.54 -8.74
N LEU A 113 -2.04 -6.44 -7.85
CA LEU A 113 -2.22 -7.33 -6.71
C LEU A 113 -3.61 -7.94 -6.77
N GLU A 114 -3.68 -9.25 -6.62
CA GLU A 114 -4.94 -9.96 -6.37
C GLU A 114 -4.89 -10.59 -4.99
N GLY A 115 -6.01 -10.67 -4.29
CA GLY A 115 -6.04 -11.19 -2.93
C GLY A 115 -7.37 -11.75 -2.50
N SER A 116 -7.32 -12.53 -1.42
CA SER A 116 -8.44 -13.17 -0.75
C SER A 116 -8.18 -13.18 0.74
N PHE A 117 -9.20 -12.87 1.53
CA PHE A 117 -9.18 -12.92 2.98
C PHE A 117 -10.18 -13.96 3.48
N ASP A 118 -9.69 -14.90 4.27
CA ASP A 118 -10.49 -15.87 5.00
C ASP A 118 -10.64 -15.41 6.44
N ARG A 119 -11.86 -15.04 6.83
CA ARG A 119 -12.19 -14.57 8.18
C ARG A 119 -12.00 -15.64 9.25
N GLN A 120 -12.29 -16.90 8.94
CA GLN A 120 -12.20 -18.00 9.91
C GLN A 120 -10.75 -18.31 10.22
N GLN A 121 -9.89 -18.33 9.19
CA GLN A 121 -8.46 -18.56 9.34
C GLN A 121 -7.69 -17.29 9.75
N GLN A 122 -8.35 -16.13 9.69
CA GLN A 122 -7.72 -14.80 9.76
C GLN A 122 -6.48 -14.71 8.87
N ARG A 123 -6.61 -15.22 7.64
CA ARG A 123 -5.49 -15.39 6.71
C ARG A 123 -5.80 -14.67 5.41
N TRP A 124 -4.92 -13.77 5.02
CA TRP A 124 -4.94 -13.15 3.71
C TRP A 124 -3.94 -13.84 2.80
N ARG A 125 -4.37 -14.23 1.60
CA ARG A 125 -3.53 -14.78 0.55
C ARG A 125 -3.63 -13.88 -0.67
N GLY A 126 -2.48 -13.53 -1.23
CA GLY A 126 -2.41 -12.66 -2.39
C GLY A 126 -1.35 -13.09 -3.39
N ASN A 127 -1.43 -12.48 -4.56
CA ASN A 127 -0.45 -12.63 -5.62
C ASN A 127 -0.10 -11.27 -6.20
N LEU A 128 1.19 -10.93 -6.17
CA LEU A 128 1.73 -9.78 -6.86
C LEU A 128 2.18 -10.22 -8.25
N ASN A 129 1.56 -9.68 -9.30
CA ASN A 129 1.91 -10.00 -10.68
C ASN A 129 2.03 -8.73 -11.50
N ASN A 130 2.46 -8.86 -12.76
CA ASN A 130 2.51 -7.77 -13.73
C ASN A 130 3.07 -6.44 -13.18
N THR A 131 4.06 -6.55 -12.30
CA THR A 131 4.61 -5.41 -11.55
C THR A 131 5.93 -5.03 -12.19
N ARG A 132 6.10 -3.74 -12.47
CA ARG A 132 7.30 -3.16 -13.06
C ARG A 132 7.52 -1.74 -12.56
N PHE A 133 8.78 -1.34 -12.46
CA PHE A 133 9.16 0.01 -12.09
C PHE A 133 10.29 0.49 -12.99
N ASP A 134 10.09 1.62 -13.64
CA ASP A 134 11.11 2.32 -14.38
C ASP A 134 11.97 3.10 -13.39
N THR A 135 13.28 2.92 -13.48
CA THR A 135 14.26 3.63 -12.66
C THR A 135 15.32 4.28 -13.57
N PRO A 136 16.17 5.19 -13.06
CA PRO A 136 17.23 5.78 -13.88
C PRO A 136 18.21 4.75 -14.48
N VAL A 137 18.31 3.55 -13.89
CA VAL A 137 19.15 2.44 -14.38
C VAL A 137 18.38 1.44 -15.27
N GLY A 138 17.15 1.78 -15.66
CA GLY A 138 16.28 0.97 -16.51
C GLY A 138 15.07 0.38 -15.78
N GLU A 139 14.22 -0.30 -16.55
CA GLU A 139 13.04 -0.99 -16.02
C GLU A 139 13.45 -2.21 -15.19
N TRP A 140 12.84 -2.35 -14.02
CA TRP A 140 12.82 -3.58 -13.24
C TRP A 140 11.44 -4.20 -13.32
N ARG A 141 11.37 -5.45 -13.78
CA ARG A 141 10.11 -6.17 -13.90
C ARG A 141 10.15 -7.46 -13.11
N LEU A 142 9.02 -7.82 -12.54
CA LEU A 142 8.85 -9.11 -11.91
C LEU A 142 8.86 -10.24 -12.95
N SER A 143 9.72 -11.25 -12.77
CA SER A 143 9.83 -12.37 -13.71
C SER A 143 8.62 -13.32 -13.65
N ARG A 144 8.05 -13.48 -12.46
CA ARG A 144 6.87 -14.31 -12.18
C ARG A 144 6.10 -13.80 -10.97
N ALA A 145 4.81 -14.13 -10.93
CA ALA A 145 3.92 -13.92 -9.79
C ALA A 145 4.57 -14.24 -8.42
N ILE A 146 4.47 -13.31 -7.45
CA ILE A 146 4.90 -13.51 -6.05
C ILE A 146 3.69 -13.91 -5.22
N ALA A 147 3.72 -15.11 -4.65
CA ALA A 147 2.75 -15.51 -3.64
C ALA A 147 3.01 -14.75 -2.33
N LEU A 148 1.96 -14.17 -1.76
CA LEU A 148 1.96 -13.46 -0.49
C LEU A 148 0.98 -14.16 0.46
N ASP A 149 1.38 -14.32 1.71
CA ASP A 149 0.55 -14.96 2.73
C ASP A 149 0.69 -14.25 4.07
N TYR A 150 -0.39 -13.65 4.55
CA TYR A 150 -0.43 -12.99 5.84
C TYR A 150 -1.34 -13.75 6.79
N LEU A 151 -0.76 -14.23 7.88
CA LEU A 151 -1.47 -14.89 8.97
C LEU A 151 -1.59 -13.93 10.16
N ASN A 152 -2.80 -13.41 10.39
CA ASN A 152 -3.04 -12.38 11.39
C ASN A 152 -2.80 -12.87 12.82
N THR A 153 -3.15 -14.13 13.12
CA THR A 153 -2.98 -14.73 14.45
C THR A 153 -1.52 -14.75 14.91
N GLN A 154 -0.58 -14.77 13.97
CA GLN A 154 0.87 -14.71 14.23
C GLN A 154 1.48 -13.36 13.85
N GLN A 155 0.69 -12.44 13.28
CA GLN A 155 1.16 -11.20 12.67
C GLN A 155 2.35 -11.44 11.73
N LYS A 156 2.25 -12.50 10.93
CA LYS A 156 3.35 -12.99 10.08
C LYS A 156 2.98 -12.85 8.61
N ILE A 157 3.84 -12.20 7.83
CA ILE A 157 3.80 -12.18 6.37
C ILE A 157 4.89 -13.12 5.83
N SER A 158 4.51 -13.96 4.87
CA SER A 158 5.40 -14.77 4.06
C SER A 158 5.37 -14.27 2.63
N VAL A 159 6.54 -13.99 2.07
CA VAL A 159 6.74 -13.54 0.68
C VAL A 159 7.47 -14.64 -0.07
N GLY A 160 6.81 -15.24 -1.04
CA GLY A 160 7.36 -16.37 -1.80
C GLY A 160 8.62 -16.01 -2.61
N PRO A 161 9.37 -17.01 -3.07
CA PRO A 161 10.57 -16.79 -3.87
C PRO A 161 10.27 -16.07 -5.19
N HIS A 162 11.04 -15.04 -5.51
CA HIS A 162 10.78 -14.17 -6.65
C HIS A 162 12.08 -13.62 -7.24
N CYS A 163 12.04 -13.21 -8.51
CA CYS A 163 13.15 -12.52 -9.16
C CYS A 163 12.66 -11.26 -9.85
N TRP A 164 13.48 -10.22 -9.77
CA TRP A 164 13.32 -8.98 -10.52
C TRP A 164 14.37 -8.95 -11.61
N VAL A 165 13.93 -8.66 -12.83
CA VAL A 165 14.80 -8.63 -14.01
C VAL A 165 14.88 -7.21 -14.56
N ASN A 166 16.09 -6.83 -14.91
CA ASN A 166 16.45 -5.62 -15.64
C ASN A 166 17.37 -6.06 -16.81
N PRO A 167 17.47 -5.31 -17.92
CA PRO A 167 18.34 -5.69 -19.03
C PRO A 167 19.80 -6.00 -18.64
N ASN A 168 20.29 -5.40 -17.55
CA ASN A 168 21.67 -5.53 -17.11
C ASN A 168 21.85 -6.41 -15.86
N ALA A 169 20.77 -6.85 -15.21
CA ALA A 169 20.84 -7.55 -13.93
C ALA A 169 19.60 -8.39 -13.62
N GLU A 170 19.78 -9.43 -12.80
CA GLU A 170 18.70 -10.18 -12.17
C GLU A 170 18.92 -10.19 -10.65
N LEU A 171 17.87 -9.89 -9.89
CA LEU A 171 17.86 -9.94 -8.44
C LEU A 171 16.85 -10.99 -7.98
N CYS A 172 17.35 -12.12 -7.51
CA CYS A 172 16.54 -13.22 -7.02
C CYS A 172 16.55 -13.34 -5.50
N VAL A 173 15.37 -13.58 -4.94
CA VAL A 173 15.16 -14.05 -3.57
C VAL A 173 14.73 -15.52 -3.67
N PRO A 174 15.65 -16.48 -3.44
CA PRO A 174 15.41 -17.89 -3.75
C PRO A 174 14.57 -18.63 -2.69
N ARG A 175 14.39 -18.04 -1.51
CA ARG A 175 13.63 -18.63 -0.39
C ARG A 175 12.53 -17.69 0.07
N THR A 176 11.50 -18.26 0.66
CA THR A 176 10.43 -17.47 1.28
C THR A 176 11.02 -16.56 2.36
N ILE A 177 10.71 -15.27 2.28
CA ILE A 177 10.99 -14.32 3.36
C ILE A 177 9.83 -14.37 4.33
N GLU A 178 10.11 -14.52 5.62
CA GLU A 178 9.11 -14.35 6.68
C GLU A 178 9.42 -13.08 7.48
N ALA A 179 8.41 -12.24 7.68
CA ALA A 179 8.49 -11.09 8.56
C ALA A 179 7.33 -11.10 9.56
N GLY A 180 7.63 -10.82 10.83
CA GLY A 180 6.67 -10.82 11.92
C GLY A 180 7.38 -10.69 13.28
N PRO A 181 6.65 -10.57 14.40
CA PRO A 181 7.23 -10.42 15.72
C PRO A 181 8.25 -11.54 16.06
N ALA A 182 7.98 -12.77 15.64
CA ALA A 182 8.90 -13.90 15.82
C ALA A 182 10.16 -13.83 14.92
N ALA A 183 10.05 -13.29 13.71
CA ALA A 183 11.21 -13.11 12.83
C ALA A 183 12.20 -12.06 13.37
N ARG A 184 11.69 -11.08 14.15
CA ARG A 184 12.53 -10.13 14.89
C ARG A 184 13.38 -10.82 15.96
N LEU A 185 12.92 -11.93 16.55
CA LEU A 185 13.71 -12.66 17.55
C LEU A 185 14.86 -13.44 16.91
N ALA A 186 14.71 -13.88 15.66
CA ALA A 186 15.77 -14.58 14.91
C ALA A 186 16.93 -13.66 14.50
N TRP A 187 16.69 -12.37 14.26
CA TRP A 187 17.80 -11.43 13.99
C TRP A 187 18.62 -11.14 15.27
N TYR A 188 17.93 -10.99 16.42
CA TYR A 188 18.60 -10.73 17.70
C TYR A 188 19.48 -11.90 18.17
N SER A 189 19.08 -13.15 17.92
CA SER A 189 19.88 -14.33 18.29
C SER A 189 21.12 -14.54 17.41
N ILE A 190 21.11 -14.06 16.16
CA ILE A 190 22.29 -14.05 15.29
C ILE A 190 23.26 -12.94 15.72
N ALA A 191 22.77 -11.80 16.20
CA ALA A 191 23.63 -10.73 16.71
C ALA A 191 24.28 -11.07 18.07
N SER A 192 23.59 -11.82 18.94
CA SER A 192 24.12 -12.23 20.26
C SER A 192 25.04 -13.46 20.24
N THR A 193 25.22 -14.10 19.08
CA THR A 193 26.17 -15.21 18.90
C THR A 193 27.55 -14.73 18.46
N TRP A 194 27.74 -13.42 18.30
CA TRP A 194 29.02 -12.73 18.11
C TRP A 194 29.38 -11.85 19.32
N GLN A 195 29.18 -12.37 20.53
CA GLN A 195 29.78 -11.90 21.79
C GLN A 195 30.42 -13.11 22.48
#